data_AF-A0A7C4CGV1-F1
#
_entry.id   AF-A0A7C4CGV1-F1
#
_cell.length_a   1.000
_cell.length_b   1.000
_cell.length_c   1.000
_cell.angle_alpha   90.00
_cell.angle_beta   90.00
_cell.angle_gamma   90.00
#
_symmetry.space_group_name_H-M   'P 1'
#
loop_
_entity.id
_entity.type
_entity.pdbx_description
1 polymer ?
#
loop_
_entity_poly.entity_id
_entity_poly.type
_entity_poly.pdbx_seq_one_letter_code
_entity_poly.pdbx_strand_id
1 'polypeptide(L)' 'NDGLLNMVEMAFRAYDPCHACGTHTLPGNMPIIVYIYDTSGKLLNVVRHNL' A
#
# COMPACT_ATOMS: atom_id res chain seq x y z
N ASN A 1 14.91 -15.79 22.21
CA ASN A 1 15.33 -15.67 20.80
C ASN A 1 14.36 -14.75 20.06
N ASP A 2 13.05 -14.93 20.29
CA ASP A 2 11.94 -14.20 19.66
C ASP A 2 11.97 -12.66 19.85
N GLY A 3 12.40 -12.17 21.02
CA GLY A 3 12.47 -10.72 21.26
C GLY A 3 13.42 -9.98 20.32
N LEU A 4 14.54 -10.61 19.95
CA LEU A 4 15.49 -10.04 18.99
C LEU A 4 14.90 -10.04 17.58
N LEU A 5 14.24 -11.13 17.19
CA LEU A 5 13.58 -11.28 15.89
C LEU A 5 12.43 -10.27 15.73
N ASN A 6 11.66 -9.99 16.78
CA ASN A 6 10.62 -8.97 16.77
C ASN A 6 11.17 -7.55 16.53
N MET A 7 12.32 -7.21 17.13
CA MET A 7 12.94 -5.91 16.91
C MET A 7 13.48 -5.75 15.49
N VAL A 8 14.02 -6.83 14.92
CA VAL A 8 14.45 -6.86 13.52
C VAL A 8 13.26 -6.65 12.59
N GLU A 9 12.13 -7.33 12.82
CA GLU A 9 10.92 -7.16 12.00
C GLU A 9 10.38 -5.72 12.03
N MET A 10 10.31 -5.11 13.23
CA MET A 10 9.88 -3.72 13.40
C MET A 10 10.76 -2.72 12.63
N ALA A 11 12.06 -2.98 12.51
CA ALA A 11 12.98 -2.12 11.77
C ALA A 11 12.71 -2.13 10.26
N PHE A 12 12.25 -3.26 9.69
CA PHE A 12 11.97 -3.39 8.25
C PHE A 12 10.53 -3.03 7.86
N ARG A 13 9.57 -3.11 8.79
CA ARG A 13 8.16 -2.75 8.55
C ARG A 13 7.97 -1.35 7.94
N ALA A 14 8.75 -0.35 8.36
CA ALA A 14 8.63 1.00 7.82
C ALA A 14 9.20 1.16 6.38
N TYR A 15 10.05 0.23 5.94
CA TYR A 15 10.70 0.27 4.62
C TYR A 15 9.98 -0.59 3.59
N ASP A 16 9.16 -1.54 4.03
CA ASP A 16 8.29 -2.34 3.17
C ASP A 16 6.81 -2.15 3.55
N PRO A 17 6.09 -1.23 2.87
CA PRO A 17 4.65 -1.06 3.08
C PRO A 17 3.84 -2.36 2.89
N CYS A 18 4.39 -3.36 2.18
CA CYS A 18 3.81 -4.69 2.04
C CYS A 18 3.86 -5.50 3.35
N HIS A 19 4.94 -5.36 4.13
CA HIS A 19 5.14 -6.05 5.42
C HIS A 19 4.61 -5.25 6.62
N ALA A 20 4.43 -3.94 6.47
CA ALA A 20 3.95 -3.05 7.53
C ALA A 20 2.50 -3.33 7.95
N CYS A 21 1.65 -3.67 6.99
CA CYS A 21 0.20 -3.67 7.15
C CYS A 21 -0.42 -5.08 7.06
N GLY A 22 0.31 -6.08 6.53
CA GLY A 22 -0.26 -7.40 6.25
C GLY A 22 -1.42 -7.39 5.23
N THR A 23 -1.61 -6.27 4.52
CA THR A 23 -2.78 -6.04 3.66
C THR A 23 -2.65 -6.66 2.27
N HIS A 24 -1.46 -7.12 1.86
CA HIS A 24 -1.27 -7.76 0.55
C HIS A 24 -1.70 -9.24 0.52
N THR A 25 -2.07 -9.81 1.68
CA THR A 25 -2.50 -11.23 1.81
C THR A 25 -3.84 -11.36 2.55
N LEU A 26 -4.60 -10.28 2.70
CA LEU A 26 -6.01 -10.38 3.10
C LEU A 26 -6.80 -11.00 1.93
N PRO A 27 -7.75 -11.93 2.15
CA PRO A 27 -8.64 -12.38 1.10
C PRO A 27 -9.56 -11.22 0.74
N GLY A 28 -9.18 -10.45 -0.27
CA GLY A 28 -9.87 -9.24 -0.65
C GLY A 28 -8.96 -8.37 -1.50
N ASN A 29 -9.44 -8.05 -2.69
CA ASN A 29 -8.72 -7.16 -3.59
C ASN A 29 -8.61 -5.78 -2.94
N MET A 30 -7.46 -5.13 -3.09
CA MET A 30 -7.27 -3.74 -2.69
C MET A 30 -7.55 -2.86 -3.92
N PRO A 31 -8.79 -2.36 -4.10
CA PRO A 31 -9.12 -1.54 -5.26
C PRO A 31 -8.34 -0.24 -5.21
N ILE A 32 -7.45 -0.03 -6.18
CA ILE A 32 -6.69 1.21 -6.32
C ILE A 32 -7.46 2.13 -7.27
N ILE A 33 -7.69 3.38 -6.85
CA ILE A 33 -8.30 4.42 -7.67
C ILE A 33 -7.28 5.54 -7.87
N VAL A 34 -6.93 5.81 -9.13
CA VAL A 34 -6.01 6.89 -9.52
C VAL A 34 -6.79 7.99 -10.22
N TYR A 35 -6.67 9.21 -9.70
CA TYR A 35 -7.26 10.42 -10.28
C TYR A 35 -6.18 11.22 -11.00
N ILE A 36 -6.38 11.49 -12.29
CA ILE A 36 -5.44 12.23 -13.13
C ILE A 36 -6.00 13.64 -13.34
N TYR A 37 -5.26 14.66 -12.93
CA TYR A 37 -5.62 16.07 -13.09
C TYR A 37 -4.64 16.78 -14.03
N ASP A 38 -5.12 17.79 -14.73
CA ASP A 38 -4.23 18.72 -15.45
C ASP A 38 -3.62 19.78 -14.52
N THR A 39 -2.78 20.66 -15.07
CA THR A 39 -2.13 21.74 -14.32
C THR A 39 -3.10 22.80 -13.79
N SER A 40 -4.35 22.83 -14.28
CA SER A 40 -5.41 23.69 -13.78
C SER A 40 -6.25 23.03 -12.68
N GLY A 41 -5.97 21.77 -12.35
CA GLY A 41 -6.73 20.99 -11.38
C GLY A 41 -8.02 20.38 -11.95
N LYS A 42 -8.22 20.39 -13.28
CA LYS A 42 -9.36 19.72 -13.91
C LYS A 42 -9.10 18.22 -13.97
N LEU A 43 -10.09 17.43 -13.56
CA LEU A 43 -10.03 15.97 -13.65
C LEU A 43 -10.06 15.54 -15.12
N LEU A 44 -8.98 14.88 -15.56
CA LEU A 44 -8.83 14.33 -16.90
C LEU A 44 -9.31 12.88 -16.97
N ASN A 45 -9.01 12.07 -15.95
CA ASN A 45 -9.34 10.64 -15.98
C ASN A 45 -9.36 10.02 -14.57
N VAL A 46 -10.05 8.90 -14.44
CA VAL A 46 -10.06 8.03 -13.26
C VAL A 46 -9.73 6.61 -13.69
N VAL A 47 -8.58 6.10 -13.28
CA VAL A 47 -8.18 4.70 -13.50
C VAL A 47 -8.56 3.89 -12.27
N ARG A 48 -9.27 2.78 -12.47
CA ARG A 48 -9.65 1.85 -11.41
C ARG A 48 -8.97 0.52 -11.65
N HIS A 49 -8.26 0.03 -10.66
CA HIS A 49 -7.73 -1.33 -10.66
C HIS A 49 -8.62 -2.17 -9.73
N ASN A 50 -9.55 -2.89 -10.36
CA ASN A 50 -10.29 -3.95 -9.71
C ASN A 50 -9.51 -5.24 -10.01
N LEU A 51 -8.64 -5.67 -9.08
CA LEU A 51 -8.39 -7.11 -9.00
C LEU A 51 -9.62 -7.77 -8.40
#